data_AF-A0AA96YQN8-F1
#
_entry.id   AF-A0AA96YQN8-F1
#
_cell.length_a   1.000
_cell.length_b   1.000
_cell.length_c   1.000
_cell.angle_alpha   90.00
_cell.angle_beta   90.00
_cell.angle_gamma   90.00
#
_symmetry.space_group_name_H-M   'P 1'
#
loop_
_entity.id
_entity.type
_entity.pdbx_description
1 polymer ?
#
loop_
_entity_poly.entity_id
_entity_poly.type
_entity_poly.pdbx_seq_one_letter_code
_entity_poly.pdbx_strand_id
1 'polypeptide(L)'
;MTGKSKKAAKPEARQMTGAERLGLRISAMINSPRAQERCSALVHRLETDTDQAWDEVMEALGETDGVSLTFQDDGDVLIEWEKPTDEDLVLEEEEVDSVEEEAPF
;
A
#
# COMPACT_ATOMS: atom_id res chain seq x y z
N MET A 1 43.90 3.88 23.57
CA MET A 1 42.80 3.59 22.62
C MET A 1 41.62 4.49 22.98
N THR A 2 41.33 5.51 22.17
CA THR A 2 40.17 6.39 22.41
C THR A 2 38.95 5.76 21.73
N GLY A 3 38.03 5.22 22.53
CA GLY A 3 36.71 4.79 22.06
C GLY A 3 35.83 6.01 21.84
N LYS A 4 35.50 6.31 20.58
CA LYS A 4 34.53 7.34 20.22
C LYS A 4 33.15 6.69 20.12
N SER A 5 32.31 6.92 21.11
CA SER A 5 30.91 6.50 21.10
C SER A 5 30.18 7.20 19.95
N LYS A 6 29.75 6.44 18.94
CA LYS A 6 28.82 6.92 17.91
C LYS A 6 27.43 6.97 18.55
N LYS A 7 26.93 8.17 18.82
CA LYS A 7 25.50 8.38 19.14
C LYS A 7 24.70 7.98 17.90
N ALA A 8 23.83 6.99 18.04
CA ALA A 8 22.77 6.72 17.08
C ALA A 8 21.76 7.88 17.13
N ALA A 9 21.58 8.58 16.00
CA ALA A 9 20.52 9.56 15.85
C ALA A 9 19.18 8.81 15.80
N LYS A 10 18.22 9.22 16.62
CA LYS A 10 16.81 8.81 16.50
C LYS A 10 16.33 9.17 15.10
N PRO A 11 15.51 8.33 14.44
CA PRO A 11 14.86 8.75 13.21
C PRO A 11 13.98 9.96 13.56
N GLU A 12 14.33 11.14 13.07
CA GLU A 12 13.39 12.26 13.03
C GLU A 12 12.18 11.77 12.23
N ALA A 13 10.99 11.91 12.81
CA ALA A 13 9.76 11.58 12.11
C ALA A 13 9.67 12.48 10.87
N ARG A 14 10.07 11.94 9.73
CA ARG A 14 10.00 12.62 8.45
C ARG A 14 8.54 12.99 8.23
N GLN A 15 8.26 14.27 8.03
CA GLN A 15 6.92 14.71 7.71
C GLN A 15 6.50 14.02 6.41
N MET A 16 5.40 13.26 6.46
CA MET A 16 4.87 12.60 5.27
C MET A 16 4.45 13.63 4.23
N THR A 17 4.83 13.38 2.99
CA THR A 17 4.39 14.15 1.83
C THR A 17 2.88 14.00 1.60
N GLY A 18 2.31 14.87 0.77
CA GLY A 18 0.90 14.78 0.39
C GLY A 18 0.57 13.47 -0.32
N ALA A 19 1.43 13.05 -1.26
CA ALA A 19 1.28 11.80 -2.01
C ALA A 19 1.35 10.57 -1.11
N GLU A 20 2.32 10.50 -0.19
CA GLU A 20 2.40 9.41 0.80
C GLU A 20 1.12 9.30 1.65
N ARG A 21 0.58 10.45 2.08
CA ARG A 21 -0.66 10.48 2.87
C ARG A 21 -1.86 10.01 2.06
N LEU A 22 -1.99 10.48 0.82
CA LEU A 22 -3.06 10.06 -0.09
C LEU A 22 -2.95 8.57 -0.40
N GLY A 23 -1.75 8.09 -0.74
CA GLY A 23 -1.48 6.68 -1.00
C GLY A 23 -1.86 5.77 0.17
N LEU A 24 -1.52 6.14 1.41
CA LEU A 24 -1.97 5.39 2.58
C LEU A 24 -3.49 5.37 2.74
N ARG A 25 -4.18 6.49 2.45
CA ARG A 25 -5.64 6.54 2.51
C ARG A 25 -6.25 5.61 1.47
N ILE A 26 -5.79 5.68 0.22
CA ILE A 26 -6.27 4.81 -0.86
C ILE A 26 -5.98 3.35 -0.54
N SER A 27 -4.79 3.03 -0.05
CA SER A 27 -4.45 1.68 0.40
C SER A 27 -5.41 1.16 1.48
N ALA A 28 -5.75 1.99 2.47
CA ALA A 28 -6.74 1.61 3.49
C ALA A 28 -8.14 1.40 2.91
N MET A 29 -8.54 2.19 1.89
CA MET A 29 -9.82 2.03 1.20
C MET A 29 -9.88 0.74 0.38
N ILE A 30 -8.83 0.46 -0.40
CA ILE A 30 -8.69 -0.78 -1.19
C ILE A 30 -8.74 -2.00 -0.26
N ASN A 31 -8.02 -1.98 0.85
CA ASN A 31 -7.98 -3.09 1.82
C ASN A 31 -9.25 -3.24 2.66
N SER A 32 -10.27 -2.41 2.48
CA SER A 32 -11.53 -2.56 3.20
C SER A 32 -12.30 -3.80 2.69
N PRO A 33 -13.03 -4.54 3.57
CA PRO A 33 -13.73 -5.76 3.16
C PRO A 33 -14.64 -5.55 1.96
N ARG A 34 -15.44 -4.49 1.98
CA ARG A 34 -16.36 -4.15 0.90
C ARG A 34 -15.66 -3.89 -0.43
N ALA A 35 -14.48 -3.29 -0.38
CA ALA A 35 -13.72 -2.96 -1.57
C ALA A 35 -13.04 -4.21 -2.14
N GLN A 36 -12.50 -5.09 -1.30
CA GLN A 36 -11.99 -6.40 -1.72
C GLN A 36 -13.07 -7.31 -2.28
N GLU A 37 -14.28 -7.31 -1.70
CA GLU A 37 -15.42 -8.10 -2.21
C GLU A 37 -15.87 -7.66 -3.61
N ARG A 38 -15.89 -6.35 -3.85
CA ARG A 38 -16.33 -5.71 -5.10
C ARG A 38 -15.22 -5.52 -6.12
N CYS A 39 -13.98 -5.64 -5.69
CA CYS A 39 -12.77 -5.26 -6.41
C CYS A 39 -12.83 -3.82 -6.93
N SER A 40 -13.37 -2.94 -6.10
CA SER A 40 -13.48 -1.53 -6.42
C SER A 40 -13.52 -0.64 -5.20
N ALA A 41 -12.98 0.57 -5.33
CA ALA A 41 -12.97 1.59 -4.30
C ALA A 41 -13.25 2.96 -4.93
N LEU A 42 -14.23 3.70 -4.38
CA LEU A 42 -14.51 5.07 -4.78
C LEU A 42 -13.71 6.03 -3.90
N VAL A 43 -12.75 6.74 -4.49
CA VAL A 43 -11.87 7.69 -3.81
C VAL A 43 -12.40 9.10 -4.00
N HIS A 44 -12.75 9.74 -2.89
CA HIS A 44 -13.09 11.16 -2.84
C HIS A 44 -11.82 11.99 -2.66
N ARG A 45 -11.70 13.08 -3.41
CA ARG A 45 -10.61 14.05 -3.26
C ARG A 45 -10.87 14.96 -2.06
N LEU A 46 -9.90 15.07 -1.14
CA LEU A 46 -9.98 15.94 0.03
C LEU A 46 -9.26 17.27 -0.22
N GLU A 47 -9.58 18.27 0.60
CA GLU A 47 -8.91 19.58 0.59
C GLU A 47 -7.40 19.49 0.82
N THR A 48 -6.93 18.44 1.51
CA THR A 48 -5.50 18.20 1.76
C THR A 48 -4.78 17.57 0.58
N ASP A 49 -5.52 17.08 -0.42
CA ASP A 49 -4.97 16.40 -1.58
C ASP A 49 -4.68 17.42 -2.68
N THR A 50 -3.46 17.95 -2.67
CA THR A 50 -2.98 18.88 -3.69
C THR A 50 -3.04 18.24 -5.07
N ASP A 51 -3.18 19.04 -6.12
CA ASP A 51 -3.26 18.53 -7.50
C ASP A 51 -2.06 17.68 -7.85
N GLN A 52 -0.87 18.10 -7.43
CA GLN A 52 0.36 17.34 -7.62
C GLN A 52 0.31 15.96 -6.95
N ALA A 53 -0.12 15.88 -5.68
CA ALA A 53 -0.20 14.61 -4.98
C ALA A 53 -1.26 13.70 -5.58
N TRP A 54 -2.39 14.28 -6.00
CA TRP A 54 -3.48 13.56 -6.63
C TRP A 54 -3.05 12.97 -7.98
N ASP A 55 -2.48 13.79 -8.85
CA ASP A 55 -2.01 13.40 -10.18
C ASP A 55 -0.93 12.32 -10.11
N GLU A 56 0.07 12.49 -9.23
CA GLU A 56 1.14 11.50 -9.01
C GLU A 56 0.59 10.13 -8.60
N VAL A 57 -0.37 10.10 -7.67
CA VAL A 57 -0.95 8.82 -7.21
C VAL A 57 -1.88 8.20 -8.26
N MET A 58 -2.66 9.01 -8.98
CA MET A 58 -3.54 8.49 -10.05
C MET A 58 -2.72 7.97 -11.24
N GLU A 59 -1.64 8.65 -11.62
CA GLU A 59 -0.72 8.19 -12.65
C GLU A 59 -0.13 6.82 -12.27
N ALA A 60 0.44 6.70 -11.07
CA ALA A 60 1.04 5.46 -10.60
C ALA A 60 0.04 4.29 -10.54
N LEU A 61 -1.21 4.55 -10.13
CA LEU A 61 -2.26 3.53 -10.13
C LEU A 61 -2.69 3.13 -11.55
N GLY A 62 -2.78 4.09 -12.47
CA GLY A 62 -3.16 3.84 -13.86
C GLY A 62 -2.10 3.08 -14.67
N GLU A 63 -0.83 3.12 -14.24
CA GLU A 63 0.25 2.30 -14.80
C GLU A 63 0.23 0.85 -14.32
N THR A 64 -0.56 0.53 -13.28
CA THR A 64 -0.64 -0.81 -12.71
C THR A 64 -1.52 -1.70 -13.58
N ASP A 65 -0.97 -2.84 -14.04
CA ASP A 65 -1.71 -3.82 -14.83
C ASP A 65 -2.90 -4.40 -14.05
N GLY A 66 -4.02 -4.63 -14.74
CA GLY A 66 -5.26 -5.08 -14.12
C GLY A 66 -5.99 -4.02 -13.26
N VAL A 67 -5.51 -2.77 -13.20
CA VAL A 67 -6.17 -1.64 -12.54
C VAL A 67 -6.81 -0.71 -13.57
N SER A 68 -8.05 -0.29 -13.32
CA SER A 68 -8.79 0.68 -14.14
C SER A 68 -9.25 1.86 -13.29
N LEU A 69 -9.10 3.07 -13.83
CA LEU A 69 -9.49 4.33 -13.18
C LEU A 69 -10.61 5.00 -13.97
N THR A 70 -11.74 5.26 -13.31
CA THR A 70 -12.88 6.01 -13.87
C THR A 70 -13.08 7.32 -13.11
N PHE A 71 -12.87 8.44 -13.79
CA PHE A 71 -13.06 9.78 -13.24
C PHE A 71 -14.55 10.18 -13.34
N GLN A 72 -15.15 10.52 -12.20
CA GLN A 72 -16.54 10.92 -12.09
C GLN A 72 -16.69 12.45 -12.23
N ASP A 73 -17.88 12.92 -12.62
CA ASP A 73 -18.17 14.36 -12.79
C ASP A 73 -17.99 15.20 -11.51
N ASP A 74 -18.15 14.57 -10.33
CA ASP A 74 -17.98 15.20 -9.02
C ASP A 74 -16.51 15.35 -8.58
N GLY A 75 -15.55 14.86 -9.37
CA GLY A 75 -14.12 14.87 -9.03
C GLY A 75 -13.65 13.66 -8.24
N ASP A 76 -14.53 12.69 -8.01
CA ASP A 76 -14.20 11.38 -7.44
C ASP A 76 -13.59 10.46 -8.49
N VAL A 77 -12.82 9.47 -8.04
CA VAL A 77 -12.26 8.43 -8.91
C VAL A 77 -12.70 7.07 -8.41
N LEU A 78 -13.36 6.30 -9.28
CA LEU A 78 -13.60 4.88 -9.06
C LEU A 78 -12.38 4.09 -9.54
N ILE A 79 -11.74 3.40 -8.60
CA ILE A 79 -10.66 2.46 -8.84
C ILE A 79 -11.27 1.07 -8.90
N GLU A 80 -10.99 0.32 -9.95
CA GLU A 80 -11.41 -1.08 -10.11
C GLU A 80 -10.17 -1.94 -10.40
N TRP A 81 -10.14 -3.16 -9.87
CA TRP A 81 -9.04 -4.10 -10.10
C TRP A 81 -9.55 -5.52 -10.32
N GLU A 82 -8.72 -6.36 -10.93
CA GLU A 82 -9.04 -7.77 -11.12
C GLU A 82 -8.94 -8.56 -9.81
N LYS A 83 -9.78 -9.60 -9.67
CA LYS A 83 -9.69 -10.52 -8.53
C LYS A 83 -8.38 -11.29 -8.63
N PRO A 84 -7.59 -11.41 -7.55
CA PRO A 84 -6.47 -12.33 -7.53
C PRO A 84 -7.01 -13.74 -7.80
N THR A 85 -6.45 -14.40 -8.80
CA THR A 85 -6.76 -15.80 -9.12
C THR A 85 -5.93 -16.73 -8.23
N ASP A 86 -6.31 -18.00 -8.16
CA ASP A 86 -5.58 -19.01 -7.36
C ASP A 86 -4.09 -19.13 -7.80
N GLU A 87 -3.80 -18.81 -9.06
CA GLU A 87 -2.44 -18.77 -9.62
C GLU A 87 -1.61 -17.56 -9.15
N ASP A 88 -2.27 -16.46 -8.75
CA ASP A 88 -1.62 -15.25 -8.22
C ASP A 88 -1.27 -15.38 -6.72
N LEU A 89 -2.03 -16.22 -6.00
CA LEU A 89 -1.86 -16.48 -4.57
C LEU A 89 -0.84 -17.58 -4.24
N VAL A 90 -0.08 -18.04 -5.23
CA VAL A 90 1.07 -18.93 -5.02
C VAL A 90 2.16 -18.13 -4.32
N LEU A 91 1.97 -17.91 -3.02
CA LEU A 91 3.03 -17.56 -2.10
C LEU A 91 4.09 -18.64 -2.30
N GLU A 92 5.27 -18.27 -2.80
CA GLU A 92 6.44 -19.12 -2.74
C GLU A 92 6.59 -19.54 -1.28
N GLU A 93 6.15 -20.76 -1.01
CA GLU A 93 6.26 -21.51 0.22
C GLU A 93 7.74 -21.80 0.44
N GLU A 94 8.53 -20.75 0.70
CA GLU A 94 9.91 -20.88 1.14
C GLU A 94 9.88 -21.38 2.59
N GLU A 95 9.77 -22.70 2.71
CA GLU A 95 10.43 -23.55 3.69
C GLU A 95 10.61 -22.92 5.09
N VAL A 96 9.53 -22.89 5.89
CA VAL A 96 9.68 -22.88 7.35
C VAL A 96 9.99 -24.30 7.81
N ASP A 97 11.22 -24.76 7.53
CA ASP A 97 11.81 -25.95 8.19
C ASP A 97 11.91 -25.63 9.68
N SER A 98 10.82 -25.91 10.40
CA SER A 98 10.79 -25.92 11.85
C SER A 98 11.54 -27.17 12.28
N VAL A 99 12.86 -27.02 12.48
CA VAL A 99 13.71 -27.97 13.20
C VAL A 99 13.01 -28.35 14.51
N GLU A 100 12.46 -29.56 14.53
CA GLU A 100 11.97 -30.21 15.73
C GLU A 100 13.22 -30.66 16.51
N GLU A 101 13.72 -29.80 17.40
CA GLU A 101 14.66 -30.24 18.43
C GLU A 101 13.85 -31.07 19.45
N GLU A 102 13.74 -32.38 19.21
CA GLU A 102 13.31 -33.35 20.22
C GLU A 102 14.26 -33.25 21.43
N ALA A 103 13.83 -32.54 22.47
CA ALA A 103 14.49 -32.58 23.76
C ALA A 103 14.15 -33.91 24.45
N PRO A 104 15.15 -34.75 24.79
CA PRO A 104 14.90 -36.04 25.42
C PRO A 104 14.46 -35.87 26.88
N PHE A 105 13.58 -36.78 27.29
CA PHE A 105 12.93 -36.92 28.60
C PHE A 105 13.87 -37.06 29.81
#